data_AF-A0A2N2TVJ7-F1
#
_entry.id   AF-A0A2N2TVJ7-F1
#
_cell.length_a   1.000
_cell.length_b   1.000
_cell.length_c   1.000
_cell.angle_alpha   90.00
_cell.angle_beta   90.00
_cell.angle_gamma   90.00
#
_symmetry.space_group_name_H-M   'P 1'
#
loop_
_entity.id
_entity.type
_entity.pdbx_description
1 polymer ?
#
loop_
_entity_poly.entity_id
_entity_poly.type
_entity_poly.pdbx_seq_one_letter_code
_entity_poly.pdbx_strand_id
1 'polypeptide(L)' 'MKTSKLCVAVLGAALALTGCSTPMTRQDVGTVTGAVVGGAAGSVLTGGNAVGTVGGAAVGGYIGNRIGKDMDRR' A
#
# COMPACT_ATOMS: atom_id res chain seq x y z
N MET A 1 -13.27 18.11 -10.78
CA MET A 1 -12.79 16.73 -10.54
C MET A 1 -11.97 16.64 -9.23
N LYS A 2 -12.55 17.01 -8.07
CA LYS A 2 -11.82 17.14 -6.78
C LYS A 2 -12.23 16.08 -5.74
N THR A 3 -13.28 15.31 -6.03
CA THR A 3 -13.90 14.31 -5.13
C THR A 3 -13.17 12.96 -5.08
N SER A 4 -12.47 12.54 -6.15
CA SER A 4 -11.80 11.22 -6.22
C SER A 4 -10.67 11.04 -5.19
N LYS A 5 -9.89 12.09 -4.90
CA LYS A 5 -8.80 12.03 -3.90
C LYS A 5 -9.32 11.92 -2.46
N LEU A 6 -10.51 12.48 -2.20
CA LEU A 6 -11.12 12.45 -0.87
C LEU A 6 -11.56 11.02 -0.50
N CYS A 7 -12.11 10.28 -1.46
CA CYS A 7 -12.54 8.90 -1.25
C CYS A 7 -11.35 7.98 -0.90
N VAL A 8 -10.21 8.13 -1.57
CA VAL A 8 -9.01 7.32 -1.28
C VAL A 8 -8.47 7.60 0.12
N ALA A 9 -8.46 8.88 0.55
CA ALA A 9 -8.04 9.25 1.90
C ALA A 9 -8.99 8.71 2.99
N VAL A 10 -10.30 8.76 2.75
CA VAL A 10 -11.32 8.23 3.67
C VAL A 10 -11.24 6.70 3.77
N LEU A 11 -11.05 5.99 2.65
CA LEU A 11 -10.83 4.54 2.66
C LEU A 11 -9.55 4.17 3.41
N GLY A 12 -8.45 4.90 3.17
CA GLY A 12 -7.18 4.68 3.88
C GLY A 12 -7.31 4.89 5.39
N ALA A 13 -8.05 5.92 5.81
CA ALA A 13 -8.31 6.18 7.23
C ALA A 13 -9.19 5.09 7.87
N ALA A 14 -10.21 4.59 7.16
CA ALA A 14 -11.05 3.49 7.63
C ALA A 14 -10.25 2.19 7.79
N LEU A 15 -9.36 1.88 6.83
CA LEU A 15 -8.44 0.74 6.89
C LEU A 15 -7.47 0.86 8.07
N ALA A 16 -6.95 2.06 8.34
CA ALA A 16 -6.07 2.33 9.48
C ALA A 16 -6.79 2.13 10.82
N LEU A 17 -8.08 2.47 10.93
CA LEU A 17 -8.88 2.18 12.13
C LEU A 17 -9.12 0.68 12.31
N THR A 18 -9.34 -0.09 11.24
CA THR A 18 -9.52 -1.55 11.31
C THR A 18 -8.23 -2.32 11.63
N GLY A 19 -7.07 -1.75 11.30
CA GLY A 19 -5.76 -2.32 11.60
C GLY A 19 -5.39 -2.33 13.09
N CYS A 20 -6.10 -1.56 13.93
CA CYS A 20 -5.82 -1.46 15.36
C CYS A 20 -6.36 -2.66 16.18
N SER A 21 -7.24 -3.48 15.58
CA SER A 21 -7.82 -4.67 16.23
C SER A 21 -7.43 -5.99 15.56
N THR A 22 -6.58 -5.96 14.53
CA THR A 22 -6.13 -7.17 13.83
C THR A 22 -4.67 -7.48 14.20
N PRO A 23 -4.34 -8.72 14.61
CA PRO A 23 -2.94 -9.16 14.68
C PRO A 23 -2.39 -9.21 13.24
N MET A 24 -1.73 -8.14 12.81
CA MET A 24 -1.14 -8.03 11.48
C MET A 24 0.09 -8.93 11.39
N THR A 25 0.17 -9.75 10.33
CA THR A 25 1.34 -10.58 10.06
C THR A 25 2.50 -9.74 9.52
N ARG A 26 3.74 -10.23 9.63
CA ARG A 26 4.93 -9.54 9.05
C ARG A 26 4.78 -9.34 7.54
N GLN A 27 4.07 -10.25 6.89
CA GLN A 27 3.69 -10.20 5.48
C GLN A 27 2.73 -9.05 5.16
N ASP A 28 1.70 -8.85 5.95
CA ASP A 28 0.73 -7.77 5.74
C ASP A 28 1.40 -6.41 5.91
N VAL A 29 2.24 -6.26 6.94
CA VAL A 29 3.01 -5.03 7.17
C VAL A 29 3.94 -4.74 5.99
N GLY A 30 4.68 -5.74 5.50
CA GLY A 30 5.56 -5.58 4.34
C GLY A 30 4.81 -5.21 3.07
N THR A 31 3.67 -5.85 2.83
CA THR A 31 2.81 -5.62 1.65
C THR A 31 2.19 -4.23 1.68
N VAL A 32 1.58 -3.83 2.80
CA VAL A 32 0.95 -2.52 2.96
C VAL A 32 1.99 -1.41 2.84
N THR A 33 3.13 -1.55 3.53
CA THR A 33 4.20 -0.54 3.47
C THR A 33 4.77 -0.43 2.06
N GLY A 34 5.03 -1.57 1.39
CA GLY A 34 5.51 -1.59 0.01
C GLY A 34 4.52 -1.01 -0.99
N ALA A 35 3.22 -1.27 -0.82
CA ALA A 35 2.17 -0.73 -1.68
C ALA A 35 1.97 0.78 -1.49
N VAL A 36 2.02 1.28 -0.24
CA VAL A 36 1.92 2.72 0.06
C VAL A 36 3.13 3.47 -0.49
N VAL A 37 4.34 2.99 -0.21
CA VAL A 37 5.58 3.65 -0.69
C VAL A 37 5.68 3.56 -2.22
N GLY A 38 5.45 2.38 -2.80
CA GLY A 38 5.50 2.17 -4.23
C GLY A 38 4.43 2.95 -4.99
N GLY A 39 3.20 3.02 -4.45
CA GLY A 39 2.12 3.80 -5.03
C GLY A 39 2.37 5.31 -4.95
N ALA A 40 2.82 5.82 -3.80
CA ALA A 40 3.17 7.22 -3.64
C ALA A 40 4.32 7.62 -4.59
N ALA A 41 5.40 6.83 -4.63
CA ALA A 41 6.53 7.06 -5.52
C ALA A 41 6.10 7.00 -7.00
N GLY A 42 5.33 5.99 -7.39
CA GLY A 42 4.82 5.84 -8.75
C GLY A 42 3.90 6.99 -9.19
N SER A 43 3.08 7.51 -8.27
CA SER A 43 2.23 8.68 -8.51
C SER A 43 3.06 9.95 -8.72
N VAL A 44 4.10 10.18 -7.90
CA VAL A 44 4.99 11.33 -8.05
C VAL A 44 5.76 11.27 -9.37
N LEU A 45 6.31 10.11 -9.73
CA LEU A 45 7.12 9.93 -10.93
C LEU A 45 6.31 10.03 -12.24
N THR A 46 5.02 9.70 -12.21
CA THR A 46 4.13 9.78 -13.39
C THR A 46 3.23 11.02 -13.41
N GLY A 47 3.42 11.97 -12.50
CA GLY A 47 2.61 13.20 -12.46
C GLY A 47 1.15 12.98 -12.01
N GLY A 48 0.90 11.94 -11.23
CA GLY A 48 -0.42 11.59 -10.71
C GLY A 48 -1.20 10.58 -11.55
N ASN A 49 -0.53 9.88 -12.46
CA ASN A 49 -1.19 8.93 -13.36
C ASN A 49 -1.51 7.61 -12.62
N ALA A 50 -2.71 7.08 -12.86
CA ALA A 50 -3.17 5.86 -12.21
C ALA A 50 -2.27 4.66 -12.53
N VAL A 51 -1.72 4.63 -13.75
CA VAL A 51 -0.81 3.56 -14.22
C VAL A 51 0.49 3.51 -13.39
N GLY A 52 1.10 4.66 -13.10
CA GLY A 52 2.32 4.68 -12.27
C GLY A 52 2.05 4.34 -10.81
N THR A 53 0.91 4.80 -10.28
CA THR A 53 0.48 4.50 -8.90
C THR A 53 0.17 3.00 -8.73
N VAL A 54 -0.61 2.41 -9.64
CA VAL A 54 -0.98 0.99 -9.58
C VAL A 54 0.22 0.09 -9.89
N GLY A 55 1.06 0.46 -10.86
CA GLY A 55 2.28 -0.28 -11.19
C GLY A 55 3.27 -0.30 -10.02
N GLY A 56 3.53 0.87 -9.42
CA GLY A 56 4.42 0.98 -8.27
C GLY A 56 3.89 0.27 -7.02
N ALA A 57 2.58 0.38 -6.76
CA ALA A 57 1.95 -0.32 -5.64
C ALA A 57 1.92 -1.84 -5.83
N ALA A 58 1.67 -2.32 -7.05
CA ALA A 58 1.66 -3.76 -7.35
C ALA A 58 3.05 -4.39 -7.17
N VAL A 59 4.10 -3.74 -7.70
CA VAL A 59 5.48 -4.23 -7.56
C VAL A 59 5.96 -4.12 -6.10
N GLY A 60 5.74 -2.98 -5.45
CA GLY A 60 6.12 -2.76 -4.06
C GLY A 60 5.39 -3.70 -3.10
N GLY A 61 4.09 -3.93 -3.33
CA GLY A 61 3.29 -4.90 -2.57
C GLY A 61 3.75 -6.33 -2.79
N TYR A 62 4.04 -6.74 -4.03
CA TYR A 62 4.50 -8.11 -4.34
C TYR A 62 5.84 -8.43 -3.66
N ILE A 63 6.79 -7.49 -3.70
CA ILE A 63 8.10 -7.63 -3.06
C ILE A 63 7.94 -7.64 -1.53
N GLY A 64 7.17 -6.71 -0.97
CA GLY A 64 6.88 -6.66 0.47
C GLY A 64 6.21 -7.93 1.00
N ASN A 65 5.31 -8.52 0.20
CA ASN A 65 4.65 -9.78 0.51
C ASN A 65 5.61 -10.99 0.54
N ARG A 66 6.56 -11.04 -0.40
CA ARG A 66 7.61 -12.09 -0.43
C ARG A 66 8.53 -11.98 0.80
N ILE A 67 9.03 -10.77 1.08
CA ILE A 67 9.95 -10.53 2.20
C ILE A 67 9.26 -10.82 3.53
N GLY A 68 8.04 -10.35 3.71
CA GLY A 68 7.33 -10.56 4.97
C GLY A 68 6.94 -12.03 5.19
N LYS A 69 6.71 -12.84 4.14
CA LYS A 69 6.57 -14.31 4.26
C LYS A 69 7.84 -14.99 4.76
N ASP A 70 9.00 -14.57 4.25
CA ASP A 70 10.29 -15.13 4.69
C ASP A 70 10.62 -14.73 6.13
N MET A 71 10.17 -13.56 6.58
CA MET A 71 10.31 -13.11 7.96
C MET A 71 9.35 -13.79 8.92
N ASP A 72 8.13 -14.12 8.49
CA ASP A 72 7.12 -14.81 9.33
C ASP A 72 7.51 -16.27 9.61
N ARG A 73 8.37 -16.85 8.75
CA ARG A 73 8.91 -18.20 8.91
C ARG A 73 10.13 -18.26 9.85
N ARG A 74 10.59 -17.11 10.38
CA ARG A 74 11.74 -16.99 11.29
C ARG A 74 11.29 -16.60 12.69
#